data_AF-A0A7K8R867-F1
#
_entry.id   AF-A0A7K8R867-F1
#
_cell.length_a   1.000
_cell.length_b   1.000
_cell.length_c   1.000
_cell.angle_alpha   90.00
_cell.angle_beta   90.00
_cell.angle_gamma   90.00
#
_symmetry.space_group_name_H-M   'P 1'
#
loop_
_entity.id
_entity.type
_entity.pdbx_description
1 polymer ?
#
loop_
_entity_poly.entity_id
_entity_poly.type
_entity_poly.pdbx_seq_one_letter_code
_entity_poly.pdbx_strand_id
1 'polypeptide(L)'
;GFVLFLCLGILTMLRPNMYFMAPLQEKVVFGMFFLGAVLCLSFSWLFHTVYCHSEKVSRTFSKLDYSGIALLIMGSFVPWLYYSFYCSPQPRLIYLSIVCVLGISAIIVAQWDRFATPKHRQTRAGREWALGKPGKNWGGTEEIKGEIVGEIWGKFQSHQIFHVLVVAAAFVHFYGVSNLQEFRYGLEGGCTDDSLL
;
A
#
# COMPACT_ATOMS: atom_id res chain seq x y z
N GLY A 1 -9.95 9.33 2.25
CA GLY A 1 -9.12 8.14 2.51
C GLY A 1 -9.23 7.69 3.95
N PHE A 2 -8.50 8.32 4.87
CA PHE A 2 -8.39 7.89 6.27
C PHE A 2 -9.74 7.60 6.97
N VAL A 3 -10.65 8.59 7.00
CA VAL A 3 -11.96 8.44 7.66
C VAL A 3 -12.77 7.30 7.03
N LEU A 4 -12.72 7.16 5.70
CA LEU A 4 -13.41 6.07 4.98
C LEU A 4 -12.93 4.69 5.47
N PHE A 5 -11.61 4.44 5.48
CA PHE A 5 -11.08 3.15 5.93
C PHE A 5 -11.25 2.91 7.43
N LEU A 6 -11.25 3.97 8.24
CA LEU A 6 -11.55 3.87 9.67
C LEU A 6 -13.00 3.45 9.89
N CYS A 7 -13.96 4.12 9.24
CA CYS A 7 -15.38 3.76 9.30
C CYS A 7 -15.63 2.35 8.75
N LEU A 8 -15.08 2.00 7.58
CA LEU A 8 -15.20 0.66 7.01
C LEU A 8 -14.62 -0.42 7.95
N GLY A 9 -13.48 -0.15 8.56
CA GLY A 9 -12.86 -1.04 9.54
C GLY A 9 -13.75 -1.26 10.76
N ILE A 10 -14.27 -0.18 11.35
CA ILE A 10 -15.20 -0.26 12.49
C ILE A 10 -16.46 -1.03 12.11
N LEU A 11 -17.08 -0.71 10.97
CA LEU A 11 -18.27 -1.40 10.48
C LEU A 11 -18.02 -2.90 10.26
N THR A 12 -16.84 -3.27 9.76
CA THR A 12 -16.45 -4.68 9.58
C THR A 12 -16.28 -5.40 10.92
N MET A 13 -15.71 -4.74 11.93
CA MET A 13 -15.59 -5.32 13.27
C MET A 13 -16.95 -5.48 13.99
N LEU A 14 -17.86 -4.53 13.75
CA LEU A 14 -19.21 -4.54 14.29
C LEU A 14 -20.15 -5.51 13.55
N ARG A 15 -19.77 -6.04 12.38
CA ARG A 15 -20.60 -7.03 11.67
C ARG A 15 -20.87 -8.24 12.58
N PRO A 16 -22.13 -8.74 12.63
CA PRO A 16 -22.48 -9.89 13.46
C PRO A 16 -21.64 -11.13 13.13
N ASN A 17 -21.29 -11.89 14.17
CA ASN A 17 -20.42 -13.06 14.03
C ASN A 17 -21.02 -14.17 13.15
N MET A 18 -22.35 -14.20 12.98
CA MET A 18 -23.06 -15.16 12.14
C MET A 18 -22.67 -15.09 10.65
N TYR A 19 -22.06 -13.99 10.20
CA TYR A 19 -21.61 -13.84 8.80
C TYR A 19 -20.19 -14.36 8.56
N PHE A 20 -19.52 -14.89 9.59
CA PHE A 20 -18.14 -15.38 9.51
C PHE A 20 -18.09 -16.83 9.95
N MET A 21 -17.26 -17.63 9.28
CA MET A 21 -17.04 -19.04 9.66
C MET A 21 -16.18 -19.13 10.93
N ALA A 22 -15.12 -18.31 10.98
CA ALA A 22 -14.23 -18.19 12.15
C ALA A 22 -14.13 -16.72 12.59
N PRO A 23 -15.11 -16.19 13.36
CA PRO A 23 -15.28 -14.76 13.57
C PRO A 23 -14.05 -14.07 14.20
N LEU A 24 -13.38 -14.71 15.16
CA LEU A 24 -12.18 -14.11 15.78
C LEU A 24 -11.01 -14.03 14.79
N GLN A 25 -10.71 -15.13 14.11
CA GLN A 25 -9.58 -15.20 13.18
C GLN A 25 -9.80 -14.29 11.97
N GLU A 26 -10.99 -14.32 11.38
CA GLU A 26 -11.38 -13.50 10.23
C GLU A 26 -11.34 -12.01 10.58
N LYS A 27 -11.87 -11.61 11.73
CA LYS A 27 -11.78 -10.21 12.20
C LYS A 27 -10.33 -9.78 12.43
N VAL A 28 -9.46 -10.66 12.93
CA VAL A 28 -8.04 -10.34 13.10
C VAL A 28 -7.33 -10.14 11.75
N VAL A 29 -7.57 -11.01 10.75
CA VAL A 29 -6.95 -10.83 9.42
C VAL A 29 -7.43 -9.59 8.69
N PHE A 30 -8.74 -9.29 8.71
CA PHE A 30 -9.24 -8.01 8.20
C PHE A 30 -8.72 -6.81 8.99
N GLY A 31 -8.60 -6.96 10.31
CA GLY A 31 -8.07 -5.94 11.21
C GLY A 31 -6.62 -5.55 10.87
N MET A 32 -5.77 -6.50 10.51
CA MET A 32 -4.39 -6.21 10.08
C MET A 32 -4.34 -5.38 8.79
N PHE A 33 -5.22 -5.67 7.82
CA PHE A 33 -5.35 -4.85 6.62
C PHE A 33 -5.82 -3.43 6.94
N PHE A 34 -6.89 -3.29 7.74
CA PHE A 34 -7.41 -1.98 8.12
C PHE A 34 -6.41 -1.17 8.94
N LEU A 35 -5.67 -1.80 9.85
CA LEU A 35 -4.60 -1.17 10.61
C LEU A 35 -3.51 -0.61 9.68
N GLY A 36 -3.06 -1.41 8.70
CA GLY A 36 -2.10 -0.98 7.69
C GLY A 36 -2.62 0.20 6.86
N ALA A 37 -3.87 0.14 6.39
CA ALA A 37 -4.49 1.22 5.62
C ALA A 37 -4.66 2.52 6.42
N VAL A 38 -5.15 2.42 7.65
CA VAL A 38 -5.33 3.58 8.55
C VAL A 38 -3.98 4.22 8.86
N LEU A 39 -2.95 3.44 9.22
CA LEU A 39 -1.60 3.96 9.47
C LEU A 39 -0.98 4.60 8.23
N CYS A 40 -1.06 3.94 7.07
CA CYS A 40 -0.54 4.46 5.80
C CYS A 40 -1.15 5.82 5.46
N LEU A 41 -2.49 5.90 5.49
CA LEU A 41 -3.20 7.12 5.17
C LEU A 41 -2.94 8.20 6.23
N SER A 42 -2.77 7.79 7.50
CA SER A 42 -2.42 8.69 8.62
C SER A 42 -1.08 9.38 8.40
N PHE A 43 -0.03 8.59 8.13
CA PHE A 43 1.31 9.12 7.91
C PHE A 43 1.37 10.00 6.66
N SER A 44 0.64 9.63 5.61
CA SER A 44 0.53 10.43 4.39
C SER A 44 -0.09 11.81 4.65
N TRP A 45 -1.29 11.88 5.24
CA TRP A 45 -1.94 13.18 5.45
C TRP A 45 -1.17 14.04 6.46
N LEU A 46 -0.64 13.45 7.54
CA LEU A 46 0.17 14.16 8.52
C LEU A 46 1.41 14.77 7.87
N PHE A 47 2.12 14.00 7.03
CA PHE A 47 3.30 14.49 6.31
C PHE A 47 2.99 15.72 5.46
N HIS A 48 1.92 15.71 4.67
CA HIS A 48 1.54 16.86 3.85
C HIS A 48 1.13 18.07 4.68
N THR A 49 0.49 17.86 5.84
CA THR A 49 0.11 18.95 6.75
C THR A 49 1.33 19.61 7.39
N VAL A 50 2.33 18.83 7.84
CA VAL A 50 3.52 19.36 8.53
C VAL A 50 4.71 19.64 7.59
N TYR A 51 4.53 19.45 6.29
CA TYR A 51 5.60 19.54 5.28
C TYR A 51 6.35 20.88 5.32
N CYS A 52 5.65 21.99 5.59
CA CYS A 52 6.21 23.33 5.62
C CYS A 52 6.81 23.76 6.96
N HIS A 53 6.73 22.93 8.01
CA HIS A 53 7.13 23.33 9.37
C HIS A 53 8.64 23.52 9.52
N SER A 54 9.44 22.52 9.14
CA SER A 54 10.90 22.59 9.18
C SER A 54 11.50 21.45 8.37
N GLU A 55 12.75 21.62 7.91
CA GLU A 55 13.44 20.58 7.15
C GLU A 55 13.58 19.25 7.93
N LYS A 56 13.85 19.32 9.24
CA LYS A 56 13.94 18.14 10.11
C LYS A 56 12.61 17.40 10.20
N VAL A 57 11.52 18.12 10.48
CA VAL A 57 10.16 17.54 10.57
C VAL A 57 9.73 16.95 9.23
N SER A 58 9.93 17.68 8.14
CA SER A 58 9.59 17.23 6.78
C SER A 58 10.34 15.94 6.41
N ARG A 59 11.65 15.85 6.71
CA ARG A 59 12.43 14.62 6.49
C ARG A 59 11.93 13.44 7.30
N THR A 60 11.64 13.62 8.58
CA THR A 60 11.12 12.55 9.45
C THR A 60 9.76 12.04 8.96
N PHE A 61 8.83 12.93 8.67
CA PHE A 61 7.49 12.53 8.20
C PHE A 61 7.51 11.95 6.79
N SER A 62 8.44 12.36 5.93
CA SER A 62 8.63 11.72 4.62
C SER A 62 9.05 10.26 4.74
N LYS A 63 9.93 9.92 5.71
CA LYS A 63 10.30 8.52 5.99
C LYS A 63 9.11 7.70 6.51
N LEU A 64 8.27 8.32 7.34
CA LEU A 64 7.05 7.69 7.85
C LEU A 64 6.02 7.44 6.73
N ASP A 65 5.86 8.37 5.77
CA ASP A 65 4.99 8.20 4.61
C ASP A 65 5.40 6.98 3.76
N TYR A 66 6.70 6.85 3.47
CA TYR A 66 7.23 5.66 2.77
C TYR A 66 7.04 4.35 3.57
N SER A 67 7.18 4.42 4.89
CA SER A 67 6.96 3.26 5.76
C SER A 67 5.48 2.87 5.82
N GLY A 68 4.58 3.85 5.73
CA GLY A 68 3.14 3.65 5.63
C GLY A 68 2.75 2.78 4.43
N ILE A 69 3.34 3.03 3.26
CA ILE A 69 3.10 2.21 2.06
C ILE A 69 3.51 0.75 2.29
N ALA A 70 4.67 0.51 2.91
CA ALA A 70 5.12 -0.84 3.23
C ALA A 70 4.17 -1.54 4.22
N LEU A 71 3.68 -0.83 5.24
CA LEU A 71 2.70 -1.36 6.20
C LEU A 71 1.36 -1.71 5.53
N LEU A 72 0.87 -0.89 4.60
CA LEU A 72 -0.33 -1.18 3.83
C LEU A 72 -0.14 -2.44 2.98
N ILE A 73 0.97 -2.55 2.26
CA ILE A 73 1.29 -3.73 1.44
C ILE A 73 1.31 -4.99 2.32
N MET A 74 2.06 -4.98 3.43
CA MET A 74 2.12 -6.10 4.36
C MET A 74 0.73 -6.48 4.88
N GLY A 75 -0.06 -5.50 5.33
CA GLY A 75 -1.41 -5.72 5.84
C GLY A 75 -2.37 -6.30 4.79
N SER A 76 -2.27 -5.90 3.53
CA SER A 76 -3.08 -6.41 2.41
C SER A 76 -2.80 -7.88 2.09
N PHE A 77 -1.56 -8.34 2.21
CA PHE A 77 -1.25 -9.75 1.95
C PHE A 77 -1.86 -10.70 2.98
N VAL A 78 -2.10 -10.24 4.22
CA VAL A 78 -2.53 -11.13 5.30
C VAL A 78 -3.90 -11.76 5.06
N PRO A 79 -5.00 -11.01 4.84
CA PRO A 79 -6.29 -11.63 4.60
C PRO A 79 -6.35 -12.33 3.24
N TRP A 80 -5.65 -11.81 2.21
CA TRP A 80 -5.59 -12.46 0.91
C TRP A 80 -4.96 -13.87 1.00
N LEU A 81 -3.78 -14.00 1.62
CA LEU A 81 -3.13 -15.30 1.82
C LEU A 81 -3.94 -16.22 2.74
N TYR A 82 -4.63 -15.66 3.74
CA TYR A 82 -5.49 -16.43 4.64
C TYR A 82 -6.64 -17.13 3.90
N TYR A 83 -7.30 -16.44 2.96
CA TYR A 83 -8.37 -17.03 2.17
C TYR A 83 -7.87 -17.83 0.97
N SER A 84 -6.76 -17.44 0.32
CA SER A 84 -6.19 -18.20 -0.81
C SER A 84 -5.62 -19.56 -0.40
N PHE A 85 -4.91 -19.61 0.73
CA PHE A 85 -4.30 -20.84 1.26
C PHE A 85 -5.03 -21.29 2.53
N TYR A 86 -6.37 -21.37 2.46
CA TYR A 86 -7.18 -21.75 3.61
C TYR A 86 -7.00 -23.23 3.99
N CYS A 87 -6.93 -24.14 3.00
CA CYS A 87 -6.72 -25.58 3.22
C CYS A 87 -5.27 -25.99 3.48
N SER A 88 -4.29 -25.18 3.04
CA SER A 88 -2.86 -25.52 3.14
C SER A 88 -2.12 -24.53 4.05
N PRO A 89 -1.94 -24.84 5.34
CA PRO A 89 -1.36 -23.91 6.30
C PRO A 89 0.15 -23.67 6.09
N GLN A 90 0.88 -24.65 5.55
CA GLN A 90 2.31 -24.54 5.30
C GLN A 90 2.68 -23.43 4.29
N PRO A 91 2.14 -23.41 3.05
CA PRO A 91 2.44 -22.34 2.09
C PRO A 91 1.99 -20.97 2.62
N ARG A 92 0.85 -20.90 3.32
CA ARG A 92 0.37 -19.66 3.96
C ARG A 92 1.42 -19.04 4.88
N LEU A 93 2.02 -19.85 5.77
CA LEU A 93 3.03 -19.37 6.72
C LEU A 93 4.33 -18.98 6.03
N ILE A 94 4.75 -19.73 5.00
CA ILE A 94 5.96 -19.43 4.22
C ILE A 94 5.80 -18.09 3.51
N TYR A 95 4.71 -17.89 2.76
CA TYR A 95 4.47 -16.63 2.05
C TYR A 95 4.31 -15.44 3.01
N LEU A 96 3.62 -15.63 4.13
CA LEU A 96 3.48 -14.58 5.15
C LEU A 96 4.84 -14.18 5.73
N SER A 97 5.72 -15.15 6.01
CA SER A 97 7.07 -14.91 6.51
C SER A 97 7.91 -14.12 5.50
N ILE A 98 7.85 -14.49 4.21
CA ILE A 98 8.55 -13.79 3.13
C ILE A 98 8.08 -12.33 3.04
N VAL A 99 6.76 -12.09 3.03
CA VAL A 99 6.19 -10.74 2.97
C VAL A 99 6.62 -9.90 4.18
N CYS A 100 6.64 -10.48 5.37
CA CYS A 100 7.12 -9.79 6.57
C CYS A 100 8.59 -9.40 6.47
N VAL A 101 9.47 -10.32 6.04
CA VAL A 101 10.91 -10.03 5.87
C VAL A 101 11.13 -8.93 4.83
N LEU A 102 10.48 -9.05 3.66
CA LEU A 102 10.58 -8.04 2.60
C LEU A 102 10.03 -6.68 3.07
N GLY A 103 8.88 -6.66 3.74
CA GLY A 103 8.27 -5.44 4.25
C GLY A 103 9.10 -4.74 5.33
N ILE A 104 9.66 -5.49 6.28
CA ILE A 104 10.59 -4.94 7.29
C ILE A 104 11.84 -4.39 6.61
N SER A 105 12.42 -5.13 5.65
CA SER A 105 13.58 -4.62 4.90
C SER A 105 13.28 -3.32 4.15
N ALA A 106 12.08 -3.20 3.57
CA ALA A 106 11.63 -1.99 2.90
C ALA A 106 11.47 -0.81 3.88
N ILE A 107 10.94 -1.06 5.09
CA ILE A 107 10.86 -0.04 6.15
C ILE A 107 12.26 0.41 6.56
N ILE A 108 13.20 -0.51 6.79
CA ILE A 108 14.59 -0.18 7.15
C ILE A 108 15.23 0.69 6.06
N VAL A 109 15.07 0.31 4.79
CA VAL A 109 15.57 1.08 3.64
C VAL A 109 14.89 2.46 3.57
N ALA A 110 13.60 2.55 3.85
CA ALA A 110 12.87 3.83 3.88
C ALA A 110 13.36 4.79 4.97
N GLN A 111 13.90 4.25 6.08
CA GLN A 111 14.49 5.07 7.14
C GLN A 111 15.90 5.59 6.81
N TRP A 112 16.55 5.07 5.78
CA TRP A 112 17.91 5.43 5.41
C TRP A 112 17.98 6.84 4.79
N ASP A 113 18.70 7.76 5.44
CA ASP A 113 18.77 9.20 5.06
C ASP A 113 19.22 9.46 3.62
N ARG A 114 20.02 8.55 3.05
CA ARG A 114 20.51 8.63 1.66
C ARG A 114 19.45 8.29 0.61
N PHE A 115 18.32 7.71 1.01
CA PHE A 115 17.21 7.38 0.11
C PHE A 115 16.22 8.55 -0.08
N ALA A 116 16.28 9.56 0.80
CA ALA A 116 15.48 10.79 0.73
C ALA A 116 16.06 11.85 -0.24
N THR A 117 17.24 11.62 -0.83
CA THR A 117 17.86 12.59 -1.75
C THR A 117 17.21 12.52 -3.14
N PRO A 118 16.92 13.67 -3.82
CA PRO A 118 16.21 13.71 -5.11
C PRO A 118 16.86 12.88 -6.24
N LYS A 119 18.15 12.56 -6.14
CA LYS A 119 18.91 11.78 -7.14
C LYS A 119 18.38 10.37 -7.39
N HIS A 120 17.66 9.74 -6.45
CA HIS A 120 17.11 8.39 -6.63
C HIS A 120 15.66 8.37 -7.12
N ARG A 121 15.08 9.52 -7.46
CA ARG A 121 13.71 9.63 -7.98
C ARG A 121 13.55 8.97 -9.34
N GLN A 122 14.60 9.02 -10.18
CA GLN A 122 14.63 8.43 -11.51
C GLN A 122 14.78 6.89 -11.47
N THR A 123 15.46 6.32 -10.47
CA THR A 123 15.56 4.87 -10.28
C THR A 123 14.27 4.19 -9.82
N ARG A 124 13.26 4.95 -9.34
CA ARG A 124 11.93 4.42 -8.98
C ARG A 124 10.92 4.47 -10.15
N ALA A 125 11.19 5.26 -11.19
CA ALA A 125 10.31 5.45 -12.34
C ALA A 125 10.91 4.98 -13.69
N GLY A 126 12.21 4.64 -13.71
CA GLY A 126 12.97 4.47 -14.96
C GLY A 126 13.36 3.03 -15.27
N ARG A 127 12.38 2.14 -15.49
CA ARG A 127 12.63 0.90 -16.28
C ARG A 127 11.93 0.90 -17.64
N GLU A 128 11.30 2.00 -18.07
CA GLU A 128 10.62 2.05 -19.39
C GLU A 128 10.89 3.33 -20.22
N TRP A 129 11.98 4.07 -19.96
CA TRP A 129 12.34 5.28 -20.75
C TRP A 129 13.71 5.20 -21.45
N ALA A 130 14.34 4.03 -21.50
CA ALA A 130 15.70 3.87 -22.03
C ALA A 130 15.80 3.59 -23.55
N LEU A 131 14.69 3.55 -24.30
CA LEU A 131 14.72 3.35 -25.75
C LEU A 131 13.95 4.46 -26.47
N GLY A 132 14.62 5.59 -26.71
CA GLY A 132 14.05 6.66 -27.53
C GLY A 132 14.76 8.01 -27.39
N LYS A 133 15.88 8.20 -28.08
CA LYS A 133 16.33 9.51 -28.56
C LYS A 133 16.62 9.36 -30.06
N PRO A 134 16.34 10.36 -30.92
CA PRO A 134 17.08 11.64 -30.89
C PRO A 134 16.31 12.92 -31.33
N GLY A 135 16.85 14.11 -31.02
CA GLY A 135 16.60 15.34 -31.83
C GLY A 135 16.53 16.72 -31.13
N LYS A 136 17.70 17.35 -30.92
CA LYS A 136 18.11 18.79 -30.79
C LYS A 136 17.13 20.01 -30.76
N ASN A 137 17.44 20.91 -29.80
CA ASN A 137 17.68 22.39 -29.82
C ASN A 137 16.54 23.44 -30.02
N TRP A 138 16.27 24.28 -28.99
CA TRP A 138 16.46 25.77 -28.91
C TRP A 138 15.46 26.45 -27.93
N GLY A 139 15.91 27.11 -26.85
CA GLY A 139 14.98 27.85 -25.95
C GLY A 139 15.44 28.25 -24.52
N GLY A 140 16.74 28.34 -24.23
CA GLY A 140 17.25 28.52 -22.86
C GLY A 140 17.05 29.90 -22.24
N THR A 141 15.91 30.13 -21.58
CA THR A 141 15.77 30.83 -20.27
C THR A 141 14.31 30.84 -19.78
N GLU A 142 13.32 30.83 -20.67
CA GLU A 142 11.89 30.68 -20.33
C GLU A 142 11.49 29.19 -20.17
N GLU A 143 12.20 28.30 -20.87
CA GLU A 143 12.06 26.85 -20.76
C GLU A 143 12.42 26.35 -19.35
N ILE A 144 13.40 26.95 -18.66
CA ILE A 144 13.77 26.54 -17.29
C ILE A 144 12.67 26.87 -16.28
N LYS A 145 11.94 27.99 -16.47
CA LYS A 145 10.75 28.28 -15.63
C LYS A 145 9.59 27.35 -15.98
N GLY A 146 9.36 27.07 -17.26
CA GLY A 146 8.32 26.13 -17.72
C GLY A 146 8.59 24.66 -17.37
N GLU A 147 9.85 24.24 -17.35
CA GLU A 147 10.30 22.90 -16.96
C GLU A 147 10.29 22.74 -15.45
N ILE A 148 10.69 23.76 -14.67
CA ILE A 148 10.57 23.71 -13.21
C ILE A 148 9.10 23.76 -12.80
N VAL A 149 8.31 24.65 -13.39
CA VAL A 149 6.86 24.71 -13.15
C VAL A 149 6.20 23.44 -13.66
N GLY A 150 6.59 22.89 -14.80
CA GLY A 150 6.06 21.65 -15.40
C GLY A 150 6.51 20.37 -14.68
N GLU A 151 7.71 20.33 -14.12
CA GLU A 151 8.15 19.29 -13.20
C GLU A 151 7.40 19.40 -11.88
N ILE A 152 7.20 20.61 -11.34
CA ILE A 152 6.41 20.84 -10.12
C ILE A 152 4.95 20.46 -10.39
N TRP A 153 4.34 20.90 -11.49
CA TRP A 153 2.96 20.56 -11.87
C TRP A 153 2.82 19.07 -12.16
N GLY A 154 3.75 18.46 -12.91
CA GLY A 154 3.79 17.02 -13.16
C GLY A 154 4.02 16.21 -11.89
N LYS A 155 4.80 16.73 -10.94
CA LYS A 155 5.05 16.14 -9.61
C LYS A 155 3.86 16.32 -8.66
N PHE A 156 3.13 17.42 -8.74
CA PHE A 156 1.90 17.66 -7.98
C PHE A 156 0.72 16.84 -8.54
N GLN A 157 0.56 16.78 -9.86
CA GLN A 157 -0.46 15.97 -10.54
C GLN A 157 -0.20 14.47 -10.34
N SER A 158 1.03 13.97 -10.56
CA SER A 158 1.35 12.55 -10.33
C SER A 158 1.21 12.14 -8.87
N HIS A 159 1.54 13.02 -7.91
CA HIS A 159 1.41 12.70 -6.48
C HIS A 159 -0.04 12.69 -6.02
N GLN A 160 -0.86 13.65 -6.48
CA GLN A 160 -2.30 13.65 -6.20
C GLN A 160 -3.00 12.43 -6.83
N ILE A 161 -2.69 12.10 -8.08
CA ILE A 161 -3.19 10.90 -8.76
C ILE A 161 -2.75 9.64 -8.02
N PHE A 162 -1.49 9.58 -7.58
CA PHE A 162 -0.99 8.46 -6.79
C PHE A 162 -1.80 8.23 -5.51
N HIS A 163 -2.11 9.28 -4.73
CA HIS A 163 -2.96 9.12 -3.53
C HIS A 163 -4.36 8.61 -3.84
N VAL A 164 -4.96 9.09 -4.92
CA VAL A 164 -6.28 8.61 -5.38
C VAL A 164 -6.19 7.12 -5.75
N LEU A 165 -5.15 6.72 -6.47
CA LEU A 165 -4.92 5.32 -6.85
C LEU A 165 -4.67 4.43 -5.64
N VAL A 166 -3.94 4.89 -4.61
CA VAL A 166 -3.72 4.11 -3.38
C VAL A 166 -5.05 3.85 -2.66
N VAL A 167 -5.92 4.87 -2.55
CA VAL A 167 -7.24 4.71 -1.94
C VAL A 167 -8.13 3.78 -2.75
N ALA A 168 -8.14 3.92 -4.09
CA ALA A 168 -8.91 3.05 -4.97
C ALA A 168 -8.41 1.59 -4.93
N ALA A 169 -7.09 1.38 -4.98
CA ALA A 169 -6.48 0.06 -4.92
C ALA A 169 -6.78 -0.64 -3.58
N ALA A 170 -6.68 0.08 -2.46
CA ALA A 170 -7.05 -0.47 -1.15
C ALA A 170 -8.54 -0.83 -1.08
N PHE A 171 -9.42 -0.07 -1.73
CA PHE A 171 -10.85 -0.35 -1.75
C PHE A 171 -11.18 -1.58 -2.62
N VAL A 172 -10.58 -1.66 -3.81
CA VAL A 172 -10.70 -2.83 -4.70
C VAL A 172 -10.15 -4.08 -4.03
N HIS A 173 -9.03 -3.96 -3.32
CA HIS A 173 -8.47 -5.06 -2.56
C HIS A 173 -9.41 -5.53 -1.44
N PHE A 174 -9.96 -4.60 -0.66
CA PHE A 174 -10.95 -4.90 0.36
C PHE A 174 -12.18 -5.62 -0.22
N TYR A 175 -12.67 -5.14 -1.37
CA TYR A 175 -13.78 -5.78 -2.09
C TYR A 175 -13.43 -7.22 -2.51
N GLY A 176 -12.27 -7.43 -3.12
CA GLY A 176 -11.82 -8.77 -3.54
C GLY A 176 -11.68 -9.76 -2.38
N VAL A 177 -11.11 -9.30 -1.25
CA VAL A 177 -10.97 -10.14 -0.04
C VAL A 177 -12.32 -10.41 0.62
N SER A 178 -13.24 -9.44 0.62
CA SER A 178 -14.61 -9.64 1.13
C SER A 178 -15.35 -10.69 0.30
N ASN A 179 -15.19 -10.69 -1.02
CA ASN A 179 -15.77 -11.73 -1.89
C ASN A 179 -15.17 -13.11 -1.61
N LEU A 180 -13.86 -13.20 -1.33
CA LEU A 180 -13.21 -14.45 -0.92
C LEU A 180 -13.76 -14.97 0.43
N GLN A 181 -14.04 -14.06 1.37
CA GLN A 181 -14.68 -14.40 2.64
C GLN A 181 -16.10 -14.95 2.45
N GLU A 182 -16.91 -14.32 1.61
CA GLU A 182 -18.27 -14.78 1.29
C GLU A 182 -18.25 -16.11 0.55
N PHE A 183 -17.32 -16.30 -0.38
CA PHE A 183 -17.13 -17.58 -1.06
C PHE A 183 -16.80 -18.71 -0.07
N ARG A 184 -15.88 -18.45 0.88
CA ARG A 184 -15.55 -19.41 1.94
C ARG A 184 -16.77 -19.71 2.83
N TYR A 185 -17.54 -18.69 3.17
CA TYR A 185 -18.76 -18.86 3.95
C TYR A 185 -19.76 -19.78 3.24
N GLY A 186 -19.92 -19.62 1.92
CA GLY A 186 -20.79 -20.49 1.10
C GLY A 186 -20.32 -21.94 0.99
N LEU A 187 -19.03 -22.22 1.19
CA LEU A 187 -18.46 -23.58 1.21
C LEU A 187 -18.48 -24.22 2.62
N GLU A 188 -19.04 -23.54 3.63
CA GLU A 188 -19.06 -23.98 5.04
C GLU A 188 -17.66 -24.31 5.60
N GLY A 189 -16.60 -23.76 4.98
CA GLY A 189 -15.21 -24.06 5.35
C GLY A 189 -14.71 -25.45 4.98
N GLY A 190 -15.43 -26.19 4.14
CA GLY A 190 -14.99 -27.49 3.64
C GLY A 190 -13.72 -27.39 2.79
N CYS A 191 -12.75 -28.26 3.07
CA CYS A 191 -11.60 -28.52 2.22
C CYS A 191 -11.78 -29.89 1.56
N THR A 192 -11.72 -29.96 0.24
CA THR A 192 -11.51 -31.25 -0.43
C THR A 192 -10.03 -31.60 -0.27
N ASP A 193 -9.72 -32.68 0.45
CA ASP A 193 -8.35 -33.18 0.53
C ASP A 193 -7.87 -33.57 -0.88
N ASP A 194 -6.74 -33.00 -1.29
CA ASP A 194 -5.99 -33.40 -2.50
C ASP A 194 -5.40 -34.82 -2.39
N SER A 195 -5.77 -35.62 -1.38
CA SER A 195 -5.34 -37.02 -1.24
C SER A 195 -6.08 -37.99 -2.18
N LEU A 196 -6.72 -37.50 -3.25
CA LEU A 196 -7.45 -38.27 -4.25
C LEU A 196 -6.99 -38.02 -5.71
N LEU A 197 -5.83 -37.37 -5.91
CA LEU A 197 -5.13 -37.28 -7.21
C LEU A 197 -3.73 -37.87 -7.14
#